data_AF-A0A9P4HPU8-F1
#
_entry.id   AF-A0A9P4HPU8-F1
#
_cell.length_a   1.000
_cell.length_b   1.000
_cell.length_c   1.000
_cell.angle_alpha   90.00
_cell.angle_beta   90.00
_cell.angle_gamma   90.00
#
_symmetry.space_group_name_H-M   'P 1'
#
loop_
_entity.id
_entity.type
_entity.pdbx_description
1 polymer ?
#
loop_
_entity_poly.entity_id
_entity_poly.type
_entity_poly.pdbx_seq_one_letter_code
_entity_poly.pdbx_strand_id
1 'polypeptide(L)'
;PDERSPLERFRTAPKRPLSVTDIVSPAWCEIQYWYSLTKHGRKKRTPAMKQGSKVHKVLEDQVHTTVEVQVRSREDFWGLKIWNIIQGLRSLRQFGLTRELEIWGVVDGQVINGIIDELSYTCPDEELEAKLSAEKDDGSNPPPDQPSITEYFQMKGATHLESSNSQLETTAPTRKVYITDVKTRGSKTLPQGSSMRPTMMQLMLYRRLLSDLSTNKVEAAVIFDRYALKADDAFTDAFIAEVGGLEHNFGDVDDASDAGDPVQLFHNEDDTVSELTAHNTLSKLWQLMIQEFAKAMSSSLDPDSKSSVAVGDILRAEFRSAQTGSILGSKTFPYDELRLDAYLKDELSWWKGERKAKGVDIEEAFKCRICEFADVCEWRQGKLDEAAKARKEK
;
A
#
# COMPACT_ATOMS: atom_id res chain seq x y z
N PRO A 1 28.14 -23.22 -1.39
CA PRO A 1 27.18 -22.12 -1.69
C PRO A 1 26.58 -21.61 -0.38
N ASP A 2 26.12 -20.36 -0.29
CA ASP A 2 25.44 -19.85 0.91
C ASP A 2 24.06 -20.53 1.06
N GLU A 3 23.90 -21.38 2.08
CA GLU A 3 22.70 -22.22 2.32
C GLU A 3 21.58 -21.50 3.05
N ARG A 4 21.82 -20.28 3.54
CA ARG A 4 20.81 -19.48 4.23
C ARG A 4 19.64 -19.14 3.31
N SER A 5 18.44 -19.04 3.90
CA SER A 5 17.21 -18.62 3.22
C SER A 5 17.33 -17.20 2.63
N PRO A 6 16.51 -16.83 1.63
CA PRO A 6 16.45 -15.45 1.15
C PRO A 6 16.21 -14.42 2.27
N LEU A 7 15.35 -14.74 3.24
CA LEU A 7 15.03 -13.88 4.38
C LEU A 7 16.27 -13.62 5.23
N GLU A 8 16.98 -14.67 5.67
CA GLU A 8 18.20 -14.56 6.46
C GLU A 8 19.30 -13.77 5.75
N ARG A 9 19.44 -14.00 4.44
CA ARG A 9 20.47 -13.37 3.63
C ARG A 9 20.21 -11.89 3.43
N PHE A 10 18.96 -11.49 3.17
CA PHE A 10 18.68 -10.15 2.65
C PHE A 10 17.82 -9.27 3.56
N ARG A 11 17.10 -9.83 4.54
CA ARG A 11 16.05 -9.11 5.29
C ARG A 11 16.02 -9.39 6.79
N THR A 12 16.91 -10.21 7.34
CA THR A 12 17.12 -10.32 8.80
C THR A 12 17.96 -9.16 9.34
N ALA A 13 17.67 -8.72 10.57
CA ALA A 13 18.41 -7.67 11.26
C ALA A 13 19.94 -7.95 11.23
N PRO A 14 20.79 -6.94 11.02
CA PRO A 14 20.51 -5.49 11.01
C PRO A 14 20.02 -4.94 9.66
N LYS A 15 19.70 -5.78 8.68
CA LYS A 15 19.16 -5.32 7.39
C LYS A 15 17.74 -4.79 7.56
N ARG A 16 17.25 -4.03 6.58
CA ARG A 16 15.86 -3.56 6.54
C ARG A 16 14.88 -4.75 6.51
N PRO A 17 13.69 -4.61 7.11
CA PRO A 17 12.65 -5.62 7.01
C PRO A 17 12.13 -5.74 5.56
N LEU A 18 11.25 -6.71 5.34
CA LEU A 18 10.56 -6.85 4.07
C LEU A 18 9.76 -5.58 3.77
N SER A 19 9.75 -5.18 2.51
CA SER A 19 8.85 -4.16 2.00
C SER A 19 7.71 -4.79 1.21
N VAL A 20 6.60 -4.08 1.03
CA VAL A 20 5.54 -4.48 0.09
C VAL A 20 6.13 -4.73 -1.30
N THR A 21 7.12 -3.93 -1.73
CA THR A 21 7.85 -4.16 -2.99
C THR A 21 8.61 -5.49 -3.02
N ASP A 22 9.17 -5.93 -1.88
CA ASP A 22 9.85 -7.23 -1.77
C ASP A 22 8.89 -8.39 -1.87
N ILE A 23 7.67 -8.24 -1.33
CA ILE A 23 6.62 -9.24 -1.44
C ILE A 23 6.11 -9.33 -2.87
N VAL A 24 5.83 -8.21 -3.55
CA VAL A 24 5.10 -8.23 -4.84
C VAL A 24 6.00 -8.28 -6.09
N SER A 25 7.26 -7.84 -5.99
CA SER A 25 8.19 -7.91 -7.13
C SER A 25 8.44 -9.34 -7.67
N PRO A 26 8.53 -10.38 -6.82
CA PRO A 26 8.68 -11.78 -7.25
C PRO A 26 7.44 -12.36 -7.91
N ALA A 27 6.24 -11.76 -7.74
CA ALA A 27 4.97 -12.23 -8.29
C ALA A 27 5.00 -12.47 -9.81
N TRP A 28 5.94 -11.84 -10.52
CA TRP A 28 6.19 -12.10 -11.93
C TRP A 28 7.18 -13.26 -12.16
N CYS A 29 8.33 -13.26 -11.48
CA CYS A 29 9.37 -14.27 -11.64
C CYS A 29 10.31 -14.26 -10.43
N GLU A 30 10.14 -15.22 -9.51
CA GLU A 30 10.96 -15.33 -8.31
C GLU A 30 12.42 -15.64 -8.66
N ILE A 31 12.68 -16.41 -9.72
CA ILE A 31 14.04 -16.68 -10.21
C ILE A 31 14.76 -15.39 -10.61
N GLN A 32 14.09 -14.50 -11.35
CA GLN A 32 14.68 -13.22 -11.72
C GLN A 32 14.95 -12.37 -10.47
N TYR A 33 14.02 -12.34 -9.54
CA TYR A 33 14.18 -11.56 -8.31
C TYR A 33 15.30 -12.14 -7.43
N TRP A 34 15.41 -13.47 -7.35
CA TRP A 34 16.52 -14.17 -6.69
C TRP A 34 17.88 -13.79 -7.29
N TYR A 35 18.01 -13.83 -8.62
CA TYR A 35 19.25 -13.39 -9.29
C TYR A 35 19.55 -11.92 -9.03
N SER A 36 18.51 -11.07 -8.99
CA SER A 36 18.67 -9.65 -8.65
C SER A 36 19.23 -9.48 -7.23
N LEU A 37 18.66 -10.17 -6.25
CA LEU A 37 19.13 -10.13 -4.86
C LEU A 37 20.53 -10.70 -4.70
N THR A 38 20.83 -11.85 -5.29
CA THR A 38 22.13 -12.50 -5.15
C THR A 38 23.25 -11.72 -5.83
N LYS A 39 22.99 -11.09 -6.99
CA LYS A 39 23.97 -10.29 -7.72
C LYS A 39 24.16 -8.89 -7.14
N HIS A 40 23.12 -8.29 -6.56
CA HIS A 40 23.13 -6.86 -6.21
C HIS A 40 22.75 -6.54 -4.76
N GLY A 41 22.31 -7.53 -3.97
CA GLY A 41 21.74 -7.36 -2.62
C GLY A 41 20.35 -6.73 -2.58
N ARG A 42 19.93 -6.09 -3.68
CA ARG A 42 18.65 -5.40 -3.85
C ARG A 42 18.32 -5.25 -5.34
N LYS A 43 17.04 -5.05 -5.65
CA LYS A 43 16.59 -4.67 -7.00
C LYS A 43 17.14 -3.28 -7.36
N LYS A 44 17.89 -3.17 -8.47
CA LYS A 44 18.41 -1.88 -8.96
C LYS A 44 17.29 -1.04 -9.56
N ARG A 45 17.34 0.27 -9.35
CA ARG A 45 16.40 1.20 -9.99
C ARG A 45 16.70 1.30 -11.48
N THR A 46 15.71 0.99 -12.31
CA THR A 46 15.78 1.15 -13.76
C THR A 46 15.51 2.61 -14.17
N PRO A 47 15.88 3.03 -15.40
CA PRO A 47 15.49 4.34 -15.92
C PRO A 47 13.97 4.58 -15.88
N ALA A 48 13.17 3.55 -16.18
CA ALA A 48 11.72 3.60 -16.08
C ALA A 48 11.24 3.84 -14.64
N MET A 49 11.84 3.19 -13.64
CA MET A 49 11.52 3.44 -12.22
C MET A 49 11.88 4.87 -11.80
N LYS A 50 12.99 5.42 -12.31
CA LYS A 50 13.38 6.82 -12.01
C LYS A 50 12.40 7.82 -12.64
N GLN A 51 11.93 7.57 -13.86
CA GLN A 51 10.88 8.37 -14.50
C GLN A 51 9.57 8.27 -13.72
N GLY A 52 9.19 7.07 -13.31
CA GLY A 52 8.01 6.84 -12.48
C GLY A 52 8.02 7.66 -11.20
N SER A 53 9.13 7.66 -10.46
CA SER A 53 9.25 8.47 -9.24
C SER A 53 9.13 9.98 -9.47
N LYS A 54 9.42 10.49 -10.68
CA LYS A 54 9.17 11.91 -10.97
C LYS A 54 7.68 12.20 -11.07
N VAL A 55 6.90 11.29 -11.67
CA VAL A 55 5.45 11.43 -11.75
C VAL A 55 4.83 11.39 -10.35
N HIS A 56 5.24 10.43 -9.50
CA HIS A 56 4.78 10.36 -8.10
C HIS A 56 5.10 11.63 -7.33
N LYS A 57 6.34 12.13 -7.43
CA LYS A 57 6.73 13.39 -6.79
C LYS A 57 5.82 14.56 -7.21
N VAL A 58 5.52 14.68 -8.50
CA VAL A 58 4.61 15.73 -9.00
C VAL A 58 3.19 15.57 -8.43
N LEU A 59 2.74 14.35 -8.15
CA LEU A 59 1.44 14.10 -7.53
C LEU A 59 1.47 14.38 -6.03
N GLU A 60 2.52 13.97 -5.34
CA GLU A 60 2.78 14.24 -3.92
C GLU A 60 2.80 15.76 -3.66
N ASP A 61 3.56 16.51 -4.48
CA ASP A 61 3.68 17.97 -4.40
C ASP A 61 2.36 18.72 -4.66
N GLN A 62 1.28 18.05 -5.11
CA GLN A 62 -0.06 18.66 -5.26
C GLN A 62 -0.82 18.77 -3.93
N VAL A 63 -0.48 17.92 -2.96
CA VAL A 63 -1.19 17.84 -1.67
C VAL A 63 -0.27 18.11 -0.49
N HIS A 64 1.03 17.94 -0.66
CA HIS A 64 2.03 18.12 0.38
C HIS A 64 3.08 19.15 -0.03
N THR A 65 3.60 19.88 0.94
CA THR A 65 4.78 20.75 0.76
C THR A 65 6.00 20.05 1.36
N THR A 66 7.04 19.84 0.56
CA THR A 66 8.30 19.25 1.07
C THR A 66 9.07 20.31 1.85
N VAL A 67 9.37 20.03 3.12
CA VAL A 67 10.26 20.85 3.95
C VAL A 67 11.43 20.01 4.45
N GLU A 68 12.62 20.60 4.47
CA GLU A 68 13.82 19.95 4.98
C GLU A 68 13.87 20.08 6.51
N VAL A 69 13.96 18.94 7.20
CA VAL A 69 14.09 18.86 8.66
C VAL A 69 15.42 18.19 9.00
N GLN A 70 16.18 18.78 9.91
CA GLN A 70 17.42 18.20 10.42
C GLN A 70 17.13 17.18 11.51
N VAL A 71 17.53 15.95 11.23
CA VAL A 71 17.32 14.82 12.13
C VAL A 71 18.64 14.47 12.81
N ARG A 72 18.67 14.51 14.15
CA ARG A 72 19.91 14.33 14.94
C ARG A 72 20.04 12.94 15.56
N SER A 73 18.94 12.23 15.75
CA SER A 73 18.90 10.87 16.29
C SER A 73 18.15 9.91 15.35
N ARG A 74 18.25 8.60 15.61
CA ARG A 74 17.46 7.60 14.87
C ARG A 74 15.99 7.68 15.27
N GLU A 75 15.74 8.06 16.51
CA GLU A 75 14.44 8.25 17.12
C GLU A 75 13.73 9.45 16.49
N ASP A 76 14.41 10.59 16.31
CA ASP A 76 13.88 11.77 15.60
C ASP A 76 13.50 11.42 14.15
N PHE A 77 14.32 10.59 13.46
CA PHE A 77 14.03 10.15 12.09
C PHE A 77 12.70 9.39 12.03
N TRP A 78 12.47 8.54 13.03
CA TRP A 78 11.24 7.77 13.14
C TRP A 78 10.07 8.61 13.64
N GLY A 79 10.34 9.60 14.51
CA GLY A 79 9.38 10.61 14.91
C GLY A 79 8.84 11.35 13.69
N LEU A 80 9.72 11.80 12.79
CA LEU A 80 9.32 12.46 11.54
C LEU A 80 8.45 11.56 10.65
N LYS A 81 8.77 10.26 10.56
CA LYS A 81 7.97 9.30 9.79
C LYS A 81 6.55 9.15 10.34
N ILE A 82 6.42 8.99 11.65
CA ILE A 82 5.12 8.89 12.33
C ILE A 82 4.36 10.22 12.20
N TRP A 83 5.04 11.34 12.35
CA TRP A 83 4.45 12.66 12.17
C TRP A 83 3.91 12.89 10.76
N ASN A 84 4.66 12.49 9.72
CA ASN A 84 4.17 12.58 8.34
C ASN A 84 2.90 11.76 8.10
N ILE A 85 2.74 10.62 8.80
CA ILE A 85 1.49 9.84 8.75
C ILE A 85 0.36 10.60 9.44
N ILE A 86 0.59 11.15 10.64
CA ILE A 86 -0.39 11.99 11.35
C ILE A 86 -0.88 13.13 10.45
N GLN A 87 0.04 13.88 9.86
CA GLN A 87 -0.29 14.98 8.94
C GLN A 87 -1.02 14.46 7.69
N GLY A 88 -0.59 13.31 7.14
CA GLY A 88 -1.29 12.68 6.02
C GLY A 88 -2.74 12.30 6.35
N LEU A 89 -3.02 11.84 7.57
CA LEU A 89 -4.38 11.50 8.03
C LEU A 89 -5.23 12.75 8.29
N ARG A 90 -4.62 13.82 8.81
CA ARG A 90 -5.26 15.13 8.94
C ARG A 90 -5.62 15.73 7.58
N SER A 91 -4.70 15.68 6.61
CA SER A 91 -4.96 16.04 5.21
C SER A 91 -6.11 15.23 4.61
N LEU A 92 -6.12 13.91 4.85
CA LEU A 92 -7.21 13.05 4.40
C LEU A 92 -8.54 13.52 4.98
N ARG A 93 -8.66 13.70 6.30
CA ARG A 93 -9.88 14.19 6.97
C ARG A 93 -10.39 15.51 6.39
N GLN A 94 -9.48 16.47 6.22
CA GLN A 94 -9.78 17.84 5.83
C GLN A 94 -10.14 17.98 4.34
N PHE A 95 -9.31 17.43 3.47
CA PHE A 95 -9.41 17.64 2.01
C PHE A 95 -9.98 16.43 1.26
N GLY A 96 -10.10 15.30 1.95
CA GLY A 96 -10.57 14.04 1.37
C GLY A 96 -9.56 13.28 0.54
N LEU A 97 -8.29 13.66 0.62
CA LEU A 97 -7.19 13.08 -0.14
C LEU A 97 -5.87 13.20 0.62
N THR A 98 -5.06 12.15 0.57
CA THR A 98 -3.64 12.21 0.93
C THR A 98 -2.83 11.28 0.04
N ARG A 99 -1.53 11.54 -0.08
CA ARG A 99 -0.60 10.79 -0.95
C ARG A 99 0.67 10.39 -0.21
N GLU A 100 1.33 9.36 -0.75
CA GLU A 100 2.63 8.84 -0.27
C GLU A 100 2.62 8.53 1.25
N LEU A 101 1.53 7.93 1.74
CA LEU A 101 1.37 7.60 3.15
C LEU A 101 2.20 6.35 3.49
N GLU A 102 3.16 6.49 4.40
CA GLU A 102 3.89 5.32 4.93
C GLU A 102 2.96 4.41 5.73
N ILE A 103 3.17 3.10 5.61
CA ILE A 103 2.40 2.09 6.33
C ILE A 103 3.30 0.98 6.85
N TRP A 104 2.95 0.44 8.02
CA TRP A 104 3.61 -0.70 8.65
C TRP A 104 2.60 -1.74 9.08
N GLY A 105 3.04 -3.00 9.08
CA GLY A 105 2.30 -4.08 9.70
C GLY A 105 3.15 -5.33 9.86
N VAL A 106 2.52 -6.39 10.35
CA VAL A 106 3.17 -7.67 10.62
C VAL A 106 2.41 -8.76 9.87
N VAL A 107 3.13 -9.52 9.05
CA VAL A 107 2.58 -10.66 8.31
C VAL A 107 3.46 -11.87 8.58
N ASP A 108 2.87 -12.94 9.12
CA ASP A 108 3.57 -14.19 9.40
C ASP A 108 4.86 -13.98 10.24
N GLY A 109 4.74 -13.13 11.27
CA GLY A 109 5.83 -12.74 12.16
C GLY A 109 6.89 -11.81 11.54
N GLN A 110 6.72 -11.38 10.30
CA GLN A 110 7.64 -10.45 9.64
C GLN A 110 7.06 -9.03 9.61
N VAL A 111 7.85 -8.06 10.05
CA VAL A 111 7.53 -6.63 9.83
C VAL A 111 7.58 -6.36 8.32
N ILE A 112 6.53 -5.72 7.81
CA ILE A 112 6.41 -5.26 6.44
C ILE A 112 6.19 -3.75 6.44
N ASN A 113 6.92 -3.04 5.59
CA ASN A 113 6.71 -1.61 5.35
C ASN A 113 6.31 -1.31 3.90
N GLY A 114 5.60 -0.20 3.72
CA GLY A 114 5.10 0.21 2.41
C GLY A 114 4.80 1.70 2.34
N ILE A 115 4.47 2.15 1.14
CA ILE A 115 4.04 3.53 0.87
C ILE A 115 2.82 3.45 -0.03
N ILE A 116 1.70 3.97 0.47
CA ILE A 116 0.44 4.02 -0.28
C ILE A 116 0.43 5.30 -1.10
N ASP A 117 0.33 5.18 -2.43
CA ASP A 117 0.41 6.32 -3.33
C ASP A 117 -0.73 7.33 -3.10
N GLU A 118 -1.94 6.84 -2.81
CA GLU A 118 -3.12 7.68 -2.60
C GLU A 118 -4.17 7.00 -1.72
N LEU A 119 -4.69 7.76 -0.75
CA LEU A 119 -5.92 7.46 -0.01
C LEU A 119 -6.94 8.56 -0.27
N SER A 120 -8.21 8.20 -0.48
CA SER A 120 -9.30 9.15 -0.68
C SER A 120 -10.61 8.67 -0.08
N TYR A 121 -11.50 9.59 0.28
CA TYR A 121 -12.90 9.24 0.61
C TYR A 121 -13.81 9.06 -0.60
N THR A 122 -13.32 9.39 -1.80
CA THR A 122 -14.09 9.23 -3.03
C THR A 122 -14.06 7.77 -3.48
N CYS A 123 -15.24 7.16 -3.62
CA CYS A 123 -15.37 5.81 -4.15
C CYS A 123 -14.86 5.76 -5.60
N PRO A 124 -13.92 4.85 -5.93
CA PRO A 124 -13.39 4.74 -7.28
C PRO A 124 -14.38 4.11 -8.28
N ASP A 125 -15.40 3.39 -7.80
CA ASP A 125 -16.38 2.67 -8.62
C ASP A 125 -17.67 2.42 -7.83
N GLU A 126 -18.60 3.37 -7.88
CA GLU A 126 -19.87 3.30 -7.13
C GLU A 126 -20.76 2.13 -7.57
N GLU A 127 -20.71 1.75 -8.85
CA GLU A 127 -21.49 0.63 -9.38
C GLU A 127 -20.98 -0.71 -8.83
N LEU A 128 -19.67 -0.90 -8.79
CA LEU A 128 -19.07 -2.08 -8.19
C LEU A 128 -19.32 -2.13 -6.68
N GLU A 129 -19.34 -0.98 -6.00
CA GLU A 129 -19.58 -0.89 -4.54
C GLU A 129 -21.01 -1.30 -4.21
N ALA A 130 -21.97 -0.81 -5.00
CA ALA A 130 -23.38 -1.18 -4.86
C ALA A 130 -23.58 -2.68 -5.09
N LYS A 131 -22.93 -3.27 -6.10
CA LYS A 131 -23.00 -4.71 -6.38
C LYS A 131 -22.43 -5.55 -5.23
N LEU A 132 -21.27 -5.18 -4.71
CA LEU A 132 -20.63 -5.87 -3.57
C LEU A 132 -21.47 -5.76 -2.29
N SER A 133 -22.11 -4.62 -2.07
CA SER A 133 -22.98 -4.41 -0.91
C SER A 133 -24.25 -5.26 -1.01
N ALA A 134 -24.86 -5.33 -2.20
CA ALA A 134 -26.04 -6.17 -2.45
C ALA A 134 -25.76 -7.67 -2.23
N GLU A 135 -24.59 -8.18 -2.65
CA GLU A 135 -24.20 -9.58 -2.39
C GLU A 135 -24.02 -9.87 -0.88
N LYS A 136 -23.53 -8.88 -0.10
CA LYS A 136 -23.34 -9.06 1.36
C LYS A 136 -24.66 -9.05 2.13
N ASP A 137 -25.63 -8.24 1.71
CA ASP A 137 -26.93 -8.11 2.37
C ASP A 137 -27.88 -9.28 2.07
N ASP A 138 -27.81 -9.87 0.87
CA ASP A 138 -28.70 -10.97 0.49
C ASP A 138 -28.33 -12.30 1.19
N GLY A 139 -27.12 -12.42 1.78
CA GLY A 139 -26.65 -13.61 2.49
C GLY A 139 -26.72 -14.92 1.68
N SER A 140 -27.08 -14.82 0.40
CA SER A 140 -27.31 -15.90 -0.52
C SER A 140 -26.01 -16.13 -1.26
N ASN A 141 -25.47 -17.34 -1.17
CA ASN A 141 -24.50 -17.75 -2.17
C ASN A 141 -25.21 -17.61 -3.52
N PRO A 142 -24.56 -17.04 -4.55
CA PRO A 142 -25.14 -17.00 -5.88
C PRO A 142 -25.59 -18.43 -6.27
N PRO A 143 -26.66 -18.58 -7.08
CA PRO A 143 -27.10 -19.90 -7.55
C PRO A 143 -25.90 -20.74 -8.01
N PRO A 144 -25.87 -22.06 -7.81
CA PRO A 144 -24.68 -22.89 -8.05
C PRO A 144 -24.11 -22.77 -9.49
N ASP A 145 -24.89 -22.23 -10.43
CA ASP A 145 -24.52 -22.00 -11.82
C ASP A 145 -23.98 -20.58 -12.12
N GLN A 146 -23.91 -19.67 -11.14
CA GLN A 146 -23.43 -18.29 -11.32
C GLN A 146 -22.22 -18.01 -10.41
N PRO A 147 -21.06 -17.63 -10.98
CA PRO A 147 -19.89 -17.27 -10.18
C PRO A 147 -20.14 -15.96 -9.42
N SER A 148 -19.62 -15.87 -8.19
CA SER A 148 -19.61 -14.62 -7.40
C SER A 148 -18.90 -13.48 -8.16
N ILE A 149 -19.15 -12.21 -7.82
CA ILE A 149 -18.46 -11.11 -8.50
C ILE A 149 -16.93 -11.23 -8.41
N THR A 150 -16.43 -11.69 -7.27
CA THR A 150 -15.00 -11.97 -7.05
C THR A 150 -14.51 -13.06 -8.01
N GLU A 151 -15.23 -14.18 -8.15
CA GLU A 151 -14.91 -15.25 -9.10
C GLU A 151 -15.06 -14.83 -10.57
N TYR A 152 -16.05 -13.99 -10.88
CA TYR A 152 -16.25 -13.45 -12.21
C TYR A 152 -15.08 -12.57 -12.65
N PHE A 153 -14.61 -11.69 -11.75
CA PHE A 153 -13.41 -10.88 -11.99
C PHE A 153 -12.13 -11.74 -12.08
N GLN A 154 -12.08 -12.89 -11.40
CA GLN A 154 -11.01 -13.87 -11.57
C GLN A 154 -11.01 -14.49 -12.98
N MET A 155 -12.19 -14.80 -13.55
CA MET A 155 -12.30 -15.43 -14.88
C MET A 155 -12.01 -14.50 -16.06
N LYS A 156 -12.49 -13.25 -16.04
CA LYS A 156 -12.37 -12.32 -17.19
C LYS A 156 -11.29 -11.24 -17.06
N GLY A 157 -10.64 -11.13 -15.91
CA GLY A 157 -9.54 -10.20 -15.68
C GLY A 157 -9.93 -8.74 -15.83
N ALA A 158 -10.45 -8.11 -14.77
CA ALA A 158 -10.68 -6.66 -14.63
C ALA A 158 -11.10 -5.94 -15.93
N THR A 159 -12.34 -6.17 -16.37
CA THR A 159 -12.98 -5.46 -17.47
C THR A 159 -14.33 -4.90 -17.04
N HIS A 160 -14.55 -3.62 -17.33
CA HIS A 160 -15.79 -2.86 -17.21
C HIS A 160 -16.98 -3.62 -17.82
N LEU A 161 -18.13 -3.65 -17.14
CA LEU A 161 -19.38 -4.19 -17.68
C LEU A 161 -20.50 -3.16 -17.57
N GLU A 162 -21.36 -3.14 -18.59
CA GLU A 162 -22.44 -2.19 -18.77
C GLU A 162 -23.68 -2.47 -17.90
N SER A 163 -24.47 -1.41 -17.81
CA SER A 163 -25.44 -1.05 -16.78
C SER A 163 -26.66 -1.97 -16.63
N SER A 164 -27.13 -2.07 -15.38
CA SER A 164 -28.51 -2.46 -15.06
C SER A 164 -29.02 -1.51 -13.97
N ASN A 165 -30.03 -0.71 -14.29
CA ASN A 165 -30.65 0.24 -13.37
C ASN A 165 -31.40 -0.53 -12.27
N SER A 166 -30.95 -0.41 -11.03
CA SER A 166 -31.79 -0.73 -9.86
C SER A 166 -31.76 0.44 -8.89
N GLN A 167 -32.95 0.88 -8.51
CA GLN A 167 -33.22 2.02 -7.65
C GLN A 167 -32.98 1.56 -6.20
N LEU A 168 -31.96 2.09 -5.52
CA LEU A 168 -31.67 1.74 -4.12
C LEU A 168 -32.17 2.82 -3.14
N GLU A 169 -32.75 2.33 -2.05
CA GLU A 169 -33.22 3.07 -0.89
C GLU A 169 -32.05 3.70 -0.11
N THR A 170 -32.30 4.90 0.43
CA THR A 170 -31.31 5.74 1.09
C THR A 170 -31.05 5.30 2.54
N THR A 171 -30.06 4.43 2.74
CA THR A 171 -29.33 4.37 4.01
C THR A 171 -28.24 5.45 4.02
N ALA A 172 -28.02 6.13 5.14
CA ALA A 172 -26.99 7.18 5.24
C ALA A 172 -25.62 6.65 4.78
N PRO A 173 -24.89 7.35 3.89
CA PRO A 173 -23.65 6.86 3.32
C PRO A 173 -22.57 6.77 4.42
N THR A 174 -22.11 5.56 4.73
CA THR A 174 -20.93 5.36 5.57
C THR A 174 -19.69 5.85 4.81
N ARG A 175 -18.93 6.80 5.38
CA ARG A 175 -17.71 7.34 4.75
C ARG A 175 -16.62 6.27 4.75
N LYS A 176 -16.18 5.79 3.58
CA LYS A 176 -15.09 4.81 3.44
C LYS A 176 -13.83 5.45 2.84
N VAL A 177 -12.66 4.93 3.20
CA VAL A 177 -11.35 5.27 2.64
C VAL A 177 -10.95 4.25 1.59
N TYR A 178 -10.67 4.71 0.38
CA TYR A 178 -10.29 3.90 -0.77
C TYR A 178 -8.80 4.10 -1.09
N ILE A 179 -8.20 3.05 -1.64
CA ILE A 179 -6.78 3.00 -1.97
C ILE A 179 -6.61 3.05 -3.48
N THR A 180 -5.79 3.99 -3.94
CA THR A 180 -5.34 4.06 -5.33
C THR A 180 -3.82 3.86 -5.39
N ASP A 181 -3.38 3.02 -6.33
CA ASP A 181 -1.99 2.83 -6.68
C ASP A 181 -1.74 3.38 -8.10
N VAL A 182 -0.73 4.23 -8.24
CA VAL A 182 -0.39 4.91 -9.48
C VAL A 182 0.76 4.16 -10.16
N LYS A 183 0.50 3.63 -11.37
CA LYS A 183 1.50 2.95 -12.19
C LYS A 183 1.86 3.78 -13.41
N THR A 184 3.14 4.13 -13.53
CA THR A 184 3.66 4.79 -14.74
C THR A 184 4.02 3.80 -15.83
N ARG A 185 3.64 4.11 -17.08
CA ARG A 185 3.86 3.23 -18.23
C ARG A 185 4.36 3.98 -19.45
N GLY A 186 5.26 3.35 -20.21
CA GLY A 186 5.69 3.83 -21.52
C GLY A 186 4.73 3.42 -22.66
N SER A 187 3.92 2.38 -22.45
CA SER A 187 2.90 1.94 -23.42
C SER A 187 1.56 2.62 -23.16
N LYS A 188 0.84 2.94 -24.24
CA LYS A 188 -0.52 3.52 -24.20
C LYS A 188 -1.60 2.51 -23.85
N THR A 189 -1.37 1.21 -24.08
CA THR A 189 -2.37 0.15 -23.89
C THR A 189 -2.34 -0.40 -22.47
N LEU A 190 -3.44 -0.38 -21.73
CA LEU A 190 -3.51 -0.86 -20.34
C LEU A 190 -3.11 -2.34 -20.19
N PRO A 191 -2.48 -2.72 -19.06
CA PRO A 191 -2.16 -4.12 -18.78
C PRO A 191 -3.42 -4.96 -18.58
N GLN A 192 -3.37 -6.23 -18.95
CA GLN A 192 -4.49 -7.18 -18.90
C GLN A 192 -4.04 -8.49 -18.26
N GLY A 193 -5.01 -9.27 -17.76
CA GLY A 193 -4.78 -10.63 -17.24
C GLY A 193 -3.68 -10.73 -16.18
N SER A 194 -2.81 -11.73 -16.32
CA SER A 194 -1.71 -12.05 -15.40
C SER A 194 -0.75 -10.88 -15.13
N SER A 195 -0.62 -9.94 -16.06
CA SER A 195 0.25 -8.76 -15.89
C SER A 195 -0.27 -7.76 -14.84
N MET A 196 -1.54 -7.87 -14.42
CA MET A 196 -2.09 -7.11 -13.29
C MET A 196 -1.79 -7.72 -11.93
N ARG A 197 -1.35 -8.99 -11.87
CA ARG A 197 -1.17 -9.73 -10.62
C ARG A 197 -0.31 -8.98 -9.59
N PRO A 198 0.88 -8.42 -9.93
CA PRO A 198 1.67 -7.69 -8.94
C PRO A 198 0.95 -6.46 -8.37
N THR A 199 0.26 -5.70 -9.23
CA THR A 199 -0.51 -4.52 -8.82
C THR A 199 -1.70 -4.91 -7.94
N MET A 200 -2.40 -6.00 -8.26
CA MET A 200 -3.49 -6.52 -7.44
C MET A 200 -3.01 -6.94 -6.05
N MET A 201 -1.94 -7.73 -5.97
CA MET A 201 -1.39 -8.17 -4.69
C MET A 201 -0.87 -6.99 -3.86
N GLN A 202 -0.27 -5.98 -4.52
CA GLN A 202 0.19 -4.76 -3.87
C GLN A 202 -0.95 -3.99 -3.22
N LEU A 203 -2.02 -3.70 -3.96
CA LEU A 203 -3.19 -2.99 -3.44
C LEU A 203 -3.91 -3.78 -2.33
N MET A 204 -4.07 -5.10 -2.49
CA MET A 204 -4.68 -5.96 -1.46
C MET A 204 -3.84 -5.98 -0.18
N LEU A 205 -2.50 -6.04 -0.30
CA LEU A 205 -1.61 -5.99 0.85
C LEU A 205 -1.67 -4.61 1.53
N TYR A 206 -1.67 -3.51 0.77
CA TYR A 206 -1.85 -2.17 1.35
C TYR A 206 -3.17 -2.02 2.10
N ARG A 207 -4.28 -2.53 1.53
CA ARG A 207 -5.58 -2.56 2.21
C ARG A 207 -5.50 -3.28 3.56
N ARG A 208 -4.90 -4.46 3.59
CA ARG A 208 -4.72 -5.24 4.83
C ARG A 208 -3.88 -4.47 5.85
N LEU A 209 -2.72 -3.97 5.45
CA LEU A 209 -1.83 -3.22 6.35
C LEU A 209 -2.51 -1.96 6.90
N LEU A 210 -3.25 -1.23 6.06
CA LEU A 210 -4.02 -0.06 6.48
C LEU A 210 -5.10 -0.43 7.49
N SER A 211 -5.86 -1.50 7.23
CA SER A 211 -6.91 -1.99 8.11
C SER A 211 -6.36 -2.48 9.47
N ASP A 212 -5.24 -3.21 9.45
CA ASP A 212 -4.61 -3.73 10.67
C ASP A 212 -4.02 -2.59 11.51
N LEU A 213 -3.38 -1.60 10.88
CA LEU A 213 -2.86 -0.43 11.60
C LEU A 213 -3.99 0.45 12.15
N SER A 214 -5.06 0.68 11.37
CA SER A 214 -6.19 1.50 11.81
C SER A 214 -7.02 0.85 12.93
N THR A 215 -6.94 -0.47 13.07
CA THR A 215 -7.57 -1.22 14.17
C THR A 215 -6.65 -1.46 15.35
N ASN A 216 -5.47 -0.83 15.35
CA ASN A 216 -4.45 -1.00 16.39
C ASN A 216 -4.05 -2.48 16.60
N LYS A 217 -4.05 -3.29 15.54
CA LYS A 217 -3.55 -4.68 15.58
C LYS A 217 -2.02 -4.76 15.42
N VAL A 218 -1.38 -3.65 15.05
CA VAL A 218 0.08 -3.57 14.86
C VAL A 218 0.71 -3.06 16.15
N GLU A 219 1.38 -3.94 16.87
CA GLU A 219 2.08 -3.60 18.10
C GLU A 219 3.32 -2.74 17.82
N ALA A 220 3.37 -1.54 18.40
CA ALA A 220 4.47 -0.58 18.23
C ALA A 220 5.83 -1.19 18.61
N ALA A 221 5.88 -1.98 19.69
CA ALA A 221 7.09 -2.64 20.17
C ALA A 221 7.72 -3.54 19.10
N VAL A 222 6.90 -4.34 18.38
CA VAL A 222 7.38 -5.22 17.31
C VAL A 222 8.07 -4.42 16.19
N ILE A 223 7.54 -3.24 15.86
CA ILE A 223 8.14 -2.34 14.88
C ILE A 223 9.44 -1.75 15.44
N PHE A 224 9.41 -1.15 16.63
CA PHE A 224 10.57 -0.47 17.21
C PHE A 224 11.73 -1.42 17.48
N ASP A 225 11.46 -2.61 17.99
CA ASP A 225 12.46 -3.66 18.22
C ASP A 225 13.09 -4.12 16.91
N ARG A 226 12.29 -4.28 15.85
CA ARG A 226 12.80 -4.67 14.54
C ARG A 226 13.80 -3.66 13.99
N TYR A 227 13.64 -2.39 14.33
CA TYR A 227 14.56 -1.33 13.96
C TYR A 227 15.59 -1.01 15.05
N ALA A 228 15.59 -1.70 16.20
CA ALA A 228 16.44 -1.40 17.35
C ALA A 228 16.39 0.09 17.73
N LEU A 229 15.17 0.60 17.92
CA LEU A 229 14.89 1.97 18.37
C LEU A 229 14.61 1.99 19.86
N LYS A 230 14.93 3.11 20.51
CA LYS A 230 14.59 3.34 21.91
C LYS A 230 13.28 4.11 21.99
N ALA A 231 12.18 3.38 22.13
CA ALA A 231 10.84 3.93 21.95
C ALA A 231 10.47 5.04 22.96
N ASP A 232 11.05 4.99 24.15
CA ASP A 232 10.74 5.87 25.27
C ASP A 232 11.83 6.94 25.52
N ASP A 233 12.90 6.96 24.72
CA ASP A 233 13.86 8.07 24.74
C ASP A 233 13.16 9.33 24.19
N ALA A 234 13.38 10.46 24.85
CA ALA A 234 12.81 11.73 24.42
C ALA A 234 13.40 12.18 23.08
N PHE A 235 12.57 12.77 22.22
CA PHE A 235 13.05 13.45 21.02
C PHE A 235 13.96 14.62 21.37
N THR A 236 14.81 15.01 20.42
CA THR A 236 15.67 16.19 20.63
C THR A 236 14.85 17.48 20.56
N ASP A 237 15.22 18.48 21.38
CA ASP A 237 14.58 19.80 21.35
C ASP A 237 14.66 20.45 19.95
N ALA A 238 15.72 20.16 19.20
CA ALA A 238 15.87 20.64 17.83
C ALA A 238 14.83 20.02 16.89
N PHE A 239 14.54 18.73 17.03
CA PHE A 239 13.47 18.10 16.27
C PHE A 239 12.10 18.70 16.62
N ILE A 240 11.81 18.89 17.90
CA ILE A 240 10.53 19.47 18.35
C ILE A 240 10.38 20.91 17.83
N ALA A 241 11.43 21.73 17.93
CA ALA A 241 11.41 23.10 17.45
C ALA A 241 11.30 23.19 15.92
N GLU A 242 12.05 22.37 15.18
CA GLU A 242 11.99 22.38 13.72
C GLU A 242 10.64 21.91 13.21
N VAL A 243 10.12 20.78 13.69
CA VAL A 243 8.82 20.25 13.22
C VAL A 243 7.66 21.10 13.73
N GLY A 244 7.73 21.59 14.97
CA GLY A 244 6.68 22.45 15.54
C GLY A 244 6.64 23.86 14.92
N GLY A 245 7.76 24.36 14.41
CA GLY A 245 7.82 25.62 13.65
C GLY A 245 7.46 25.46 12.16
N LEU A 246 7.10 24.25 11.69
CA LEU A 246 6.54 24.08 10.35
C LEU A 246 5.05 24.45 10.39
N GLU A 247 4.72 25.66 9.93
CA GLU A 247 3.32 26.10 9.74
C GLU A 247 2.53 25.08 8.92
N HIS A 248 1.68 24.27 9.56
CA HIS A 248 0.80 23.31 8.87
C HIS A 248 -0.64 23.42 9.38
N ASN A 249 -1.46 24.09 8.58
CA ASN A 249 -2.89 24.41 8.80
C ASN A 249 -3.77 23.16 8.91
N PHE A 250 -4.10 22.73 10.13
CA PHE A 250 -5.18 21.76 10.35
C PHE A 250 -5.97 22.09 11.62
N GLY A 251 -6.67 23.23 11.67
CA GLY A 251 -7.58 23.51 12.78
C GLY A 251 -8.65 22.42 12.94
N ASP A 252 -8.88 21.97 14.17
CA ASP A 252 -9.98 21.06 14.50
C ASP A 252 -11.33 21.73 14.19
N VAL A 253 -12.20 21.01 13.46
CA VAL A 253 -13.54 21.50 13.07
C VAL A 253 -14.58 21.25 14.19
N ASP A 254 -14.18 20.66 15.31
CA ASP A 254 -15.10 20.24 16.37
C ASP A 254 -15.47 21.36 17.36
N ASP A 255 -14.88 22.56 17.25
CA ASP A 255 -15.17 23.71 18.15
C ASP A 255 -15.81 24.91 17.44
N ALA A 256 -16.45 24.69 16.28
CA ALA A 256 -17.17 25.73 15.55
C ALA A 256 -18.57 25.97 16.14
N SER A 257 -18.63 26.46 17.38
CA SER A 257 -19.80 27.15 17.91
C SER A 257 -19.39 28.54 18.41
N ASP A 258 -19.18 29.48 17.47
CA ASP A 258 -19.71 30.85 17.50
C ASP A 258 -19.01 31.73 16.43
N ALA A 259 -19.78 32.62 15.81
CA ALA A 259 -19.37 33.80 15.03
C ALA A 259 -18.37 33.65 13.84
N GLY A 260 -18.93 33.51 12.62
CA GLY A 260 -19.01 34.65 11.70
C GLY A 260 -17.77 35.17 10.93
N ASP A 261 -16.61 34.52 10.92
CA ASP A 261 -15.47 34.97 10.09
C ASP A 261 -14.64 33.79 9.51
N PRO A 262 -14.45 33.66 8.18
CA PRO A 262 -13.76 32.49 7.58
C PRO A 262 -12.23 32.42 7.79
N VAL A 263 -11.66 33.23 8.69
CA VAL A 263 -10.22 33.57 8.65
C VAL A 263 -9.40 33.00 9.83
N GLN A 264 -9.94 32.13 10.69
CA GLN A 264 -9.18 31.56 11.83
C GLN A 264 -9.05 30.03 11.81
N LEU A 265 -8.50 29.47 10.72
CA LEU A 265 -8.18 28.03 10.58
C LEU A 265 -6.67 27.72 10.76
N PHE A 266 -5.97 28.54 11.55
CA PHE A 266 -4.54 28.40 11.81
C PHE A 266 -4.34 27.73 13.19
N HIS A 267 -3.71 26.55 13.23
CA HIS A 267 -3.01 26.16 14.45
C HIS A 267 -1.81 27.09 14.59
N ASN A 268 -1.68 27.74 15.73
CA ASN A 268 -0.51 28.56 16.00
C ASN A 268 0.72 27.63 16.14
N GLU A 269 1.92 28.11 15.79
CA GLU A 269 3.18 27.36 16.00
C GLU A 269 3.28 26.82 17.44
N ASP A 270 2.78 27.59 18.41
CA ASP A 270 2.72 27.22 19.82
C ASP A 270 1.89 25.93 20.08
N ASP A 271 0.83 25.68 19.33
CA ASP A 271 -0.02 24.49 19.49
C ASP A 271 0.69 23.22 19.02
N THR A 272 1.39 23.30 17.88
CA THR A 272 2.09 22.14 17.29
C THR A 272 3.31 21.77 18.13
N VAL A 273 4.07 22.77 18.60
CA VAL A 273 5.17 22.56 19.55
C VAL A 273 4.67 21.92 20.84
N SER A 274 3.53 22.40 21.37
CA SER A 274 2.90 21.84 22.57
C SER A 274 2.48 20.37 22.36
N GLU A 275 1.86 20.05 21.22
CA GLU A 275 1.46 18.68 20.87
C GLU A 275 2.66 17.73 20.78
N LEU A 276 3.72 18.12 20.07
CA LEU A 276 4.94 17.32 19.95
C LEU A 276 5.65 17.17 21.31
N THR A 277 5.58 18.19 22.16
CA THR A 277 6.12 18.13 23.52
C THR A 277 5.32 17.15 24.39
N ALA A 278 3.99 17.13 24.26
CA ALA A 278 3.15 16.15 24.94
C ALA A 278 3.44 14.71 24.46
N HIS A 279 3.75 14.55 23.17
CA HIS A 279 4.06 13.28 22.51
C HIS A 279 5.55 13.08 22.23
N ASN A 280 6.41 13.53 23.14
CA ASN A 280 7.86 13.63 22.94
C ASN A 280 8.66 12.32 22.88
N THR A 281 8.03 11.18 22.61
CA THR A 281 8.68 9.86 22.49
C THR A 281 8.02 9.10 21.35
N LEU A 282 8.69 8.11 20.76
CA LEU A 282 8.09 7.28 19.71
C LEU A 282 6.84 6.55 20.21
N SER A 283 6.86 6.04 21.45
CA SER A 283 5.71 5.36 22.07
C SER A 283 4.47 6.25 22.13
N LYS A 284 4.62 7.48 22.63
CA LYS A 284 3.51 8.44 22.72
C LYS A 284 3.06 8.94 21.34
N LEU A 285 4.01 9.21 20.44
CA LEU A 285 3.67 9.68 19.10
C LEU A 285 2.95 8.60 18.28
N TRP A 286 3.31 7.33 18.48
CA TRP A 286 2.57 6.20 17.90
C TRP A 286 1.12 6.15 18.40
N GLN A 287 0.89 6.38 19.70
CA GLN A 287 -0.47 6.44 20.23
C GLN A 287 -1.30 7.55 19.59
N LEU A 288 -0.71 8.74 19.39
CA LEU A 288 -1.34 9.83 18.65
C LEU A 288 -1.68 9.41 17.21
N MET A 289 -0.73 8.78 16.50
CA MET A 289 -0.96 8.27 15.15
C MET A 289 -2.14 7.29 15.08
N ILE A 290 -2.26 6.37 16.05
CA ILE A 290 -3.38 5.43 16.11
C ILE A 290 -4.72 6.15 16.37
N GLN A 291 -4.72 7.19 17.21
CA GLN A 291 -5.92 8.03 17.41
C GLN A 291 -6.33 8.75 16.12
N GLU A 292 -5.37 9.29 15.38
CA GLU A 292 -5.63 9.93 14.08
C GLU A 292 -6.14 8.93 13.03
N PHE A 293 -5.66 7.68 13.05
CA PHE A 293 -6.25 6.62 12.22
C PHE A 293 -7.71 6.35 12.60
N ALA A 294 -8.02 6.23 13.90
CA ALA A 294 -9.40 6.01 14.34
C ALA A 294 -10.33 7.14 13.90
N LYS A 295 -9.87 8.39 14.01
CA LYS A 295 -10.58 9.58 13.53
C LYS A 295 -10.78 9.57 12.02
N ALA A 296 -9.74 9.29 11.25
CA ALA A 296 -9.79 9.30 9.78
C ALA A 296 -10.61 8.15 9.19
N MET A 297 -10.70 7.02 9.91
CA MET A 297 -11.37 5.78 9.45
C MET A 297 -12.77 5.60 10.04
N SER A 298 -13.29 6.56 10.81
CA SER A 298 -14.64 6.49 11.35
C SER A 298 -15.68 6.58 10.22
N SER A 299 -16.47 5.52 10.05
CA SER A 299 -17.56 5.43 9.08
C SER A 299 -18.76 6.32 9.40
N SER A 300 -18.83 6.78 10.66
CA SER A 300 -19.97 7.44 11.28
C SER A 300 -19.55 8.80 11.84
N LEU A 301 -20.36 9.82 11.55
CA LEU A 301 -20.35 11.08 12.32
C LEU A 301 -21.02 10.90 13.70
N ASP A 302 -21.69 9.75 13.92
CA ASP A 302 -22.34 9.38 15.18
C ASP A 302 -21.38 8.55 16.06
N PRO A 303 -21.00 9.06 17.26
CA PRO A 303 -20.05 8.43 18.17
C PRO A 303 -20.55 7.13 18.84
N ASP A 304 -21.84 6.81 18.80
CA ASP A 304 -22.42 5.60 19.45
C ASP A 304 -22.51 4.38 18.51
N SER A 305 -22.14 4.54 17.25
CA SER A 305 -22.11 3.46 16.25
C SER A 305 -20.89 2.54 16.48
N LYS A 306 -21.11 1.21 16.54
CA LYS A 306 -20.03 0.22 16.61
C LYS A 306 -19.11 0.39 15.38
N SER A 307 -17.95 1.01 15.60
CA SER A 307 -16.94 1.32 14.59
C SER A 307 -16.50 0.06 13.84
N SER A 308 -17.09 -0.16 12.66
CA SER A 308 -16.53 -1.03 11.64
C SER A 308 -15.54 -0.20 10.82
N VAL A 309 -14.31 -0.68 10.68
CA VAL A 309 -13.25 -0.06 9.90
C VAL A 309 -13.76 0.33 8.52
N ALA A 310 -13.66 1.61 8.19
CA ALA A 310 -14.19 2.12 6.94
C ALA A 310 -13.18 2.03 5.79
N VAL A 311 -12.34 1.00 5.71
CA VAL A 311 -11.48 0.83 4.53
C VAL A 311 -12.31 0.14 3.43
N GLY A 312 -12.47 0.80 2.29
CA GLY A 312 -13.24 0.31 1.16
C GLY A 312 -12.67 -0.99 0.59
N ASP A 313 -13.56 -1.84 0.09
CA ASP A 313 -13.18 -3.11 -0.53
C ASP A 313 -12.86 -2.95 -2.03
N ILE A 314 -13.08 -1.77 -2.62
CA ILE A 314 -12.69 -1.51 -4.00
C ILE A 314 -11.31 -0.88 -4.06
N LEU A 315 -10.44 -1.53 -4.83
CA LEU A 315 -9.07 -1.14 -5.03
C LEU A 315 -8.89 -0.60 -6.44
N ARG A 316 -8.18 0.52 -6.59
CA ARG A 316 -7.96 1.17 -7.89
C ARG A 316 -6.49 1.18 -8.28
N ALA A 317 -6.20 0.71 -9.48
CA ALA A 317 -4.93 0.93 -10.16
C ALA A 317 -5.09 2.02 -11.23
N GLU A 318 -4.45 3.16 -11.06
CA GLU A 318 -4.43 4.23 -12.04
C GLU A 318 -3.15 4.15 -12.89
N PHE A 319 -3.29 4.23 -14.21
CA PHE A 319 -2.17 4.17 -15.14
C PHE A 319 -1.90 5.55 -15.73
N ARG A 320 -0.66 6.00 -15.62
CA ARG A 320 -0.21 7.28 -16.17
C ARG A 320 0.92 7.10 -17.17
N SER A 321 0.99 8.00 -18.14
CA SER A 321 2.11 8.09 -19.08
C SER A 321 3.38 8.44 -18.32
N ALA A 322 4.44 7.63 -18.47
CA ALA A 322 5.74 7.92 -17.87
C ALA A 322 6.43 9.17 -18.44
N GLN A 323 6.00 9.63 -19.62
CA GLN A 323 6.58 10.80 -20.29
C GLN A 323 5.87 12.10 -19.90
N THR A 324 4.53 12.06 -19.86
CA THR A 324 3.69 13.26 -19.71
C THR A 324 2.97 13.34 -18.36
N GLY A 325 2.95 12.25 -17.58
CA GLY A 325 2.16 12.16 -16.34
C GLY A 325 0.63 12.11 -16.54
N SER A 326 0.16 12.17 -17.79
CA SER A 326 -1.27 12.16 -18.13
C SER A 326 -1.89 10.79 -17.86
N ILE A 327 -3.15 10.77 -17.42
CA ILE A 327 -3.91 9.55 -17.17
C ILE A 327 -4.15 8.81 -18.49
N LEU A 328 -3.84 7.52 -18.50
CA LEU A 328 -4.09 6.58 -19.61
C LEU A 328 -5.38 5.79 -19.38
N GLY A 329 -5.77 5.61 -18.12
CA GLY A 329 -6.95 4.88 -17.70
C GLY A 329 -6.76 4.29 -16.30
N SER A 330 -7.77 3.62 -15.78
CA SER A 330 -7.68 2.93 -14.49
C SER A 330 -8.38 1.58 -14.52
N LYS A 331 -8.09 0.74 -13.54
CA LYS A 331 -8.75 -0.54 -13.32
C LYS A 331 -9.15 -0.66 -11.86
N THR A 332 -10.39 -1.04 -11.62
CA THR A 332 -10.98 -1.30 -10.32
C THR A 332 -11.23 -2.80 -10.15
N PHE A 333 -11.07 -3.30 -8.94
CA PHE A 333 -11.34 -4.69 -8.57
C PHE A 333 -11.60 -4.82 -7.07
N PRO A 334 -12.38 -5.83 -6.64
CA PRO A 334 -12.65 -6.06 -5.23
C PRO A 334 -11.42 -6.62 -4.49
N TYR A 335 -11.36 -6.34 -3.20
CA TYR A 335 -10.48 -6.97 -2.24
C TYR A 335 -10.86 -8.44 -2.05
N ASP A 336 -9.87 -9.31 -2.13
CA ASP A 336 -10.02 -10.76 -2.03
C ASP A 336 -9.02 -11.28 -0.98
N GLU A 337 -9.49 -11.46 0.24
CA GLU A 337 -8.68 -11.85 1.40
C GLU A 337 -8.07 -13.24 1.22
N LEU A 338 -8.87 -14.21 0.76
CA LEU A 338 -8.44 -15.60 0.55
C LEU A 338 -7.32 -15.68 -0.49
N ARG A 339 -7.45 -14.92 -1.58
CA ARG A 339 -6.41 -14.84 -2.61
C ARG A 339 -5.13 -14.20 -2.08
N LEU A 340 -5.25 -13.12 -1.31
CA LEU A 340 -4.09 -12.48 -0.69
C LEU A 340 -3.39 -13.44 0.28
N ASP A 341 -4.12 -14.15 1.13
CA ASP A 341 -3.56 -15.10 2.09
C ASP A 341 -2.85 -16.26 1.41
N ALA A 342 -3.45 -16.84 0.37
CA ALA A 342 -2.82 -17.88 -0.43
C ALA A 342 -1.52 -17.38 -1.07
N TYR A 343 -1.52 -16.14 -1.58
CA TYR A 343 -0.35 -15.51 -2.15
C TYR A 343 0.76 -15.25 -1.12
N LEU A 344 0.42 -14.64 0.02
CA LEU A 344 1.39 -14.33 1.07
C LEU A 344 2.02 -15.59 1.65
N LYS A 345 1.23 -16.63 1.89
CA LYS A 345 1.72 -17.94 2.36
C LYS A 345 2.71 -18.55 1.36
N ASP A 346 2.35 -18.57 0.08
CA ASP A 346 3.25 -19.09 -0.96
C ASP A 346 4.52 -18.25 -1.05
N GLU A 347 4.42 -16.93 -1.16
CA GLU A 347 5.57 -16.02 -1.28
C GLU A 347 6.51 -16.11 -0.06
N LEU A 348 5.98 -16.10 1.16
CA LEU A 348 6.77 -16.13 2.39
C LEU A 348 7.45 -17.48 2.62
N SER A 349 6.85 -18.60 2.19
CA SER A 349 7.53 -19.91 2.25
C SER A 349 8.82 -19.92 1.41
N TRP A 350 8.87 -19.17 0.30
CA TRP A 350 10.12 -19.01 -0.45
C TRP A 350 11.10 -18.09 0.27
N TRP A 351 10.64 -16.95 0.82
CA TRP A 351 11.51 -16.09 1.62
C TRP A 351 12.14 -16.83 2.80
N LYS A 352 11.37 -17.69 3.48
CA LYS A 352 11.83 -18.56 4.58
C LYS A 352 12.72 -19.72 4.12
N GLY A 353 12.83 -19.96 2.81
CA GLY A 353 13.64 -21.05 2.25
C GLY A 353 12.98 -22.44 2.31
N GLU A 354 11.69 -22.51 2.65
CA GLU A 354 10.91 -23.75 2.73
C GLU A 354 10.61 -24.34 1.34
N ARG A 355 10.65 -23.49 0.30
CA ARG A 355 10.55 -23.90 -1.10
C ARG A 355 11.56 -23.20 -1.99
N LYS A 356 11.84 -23.80 -3.15
CA LYS A 356 12.68 -23.19 -4.20
C LYS A 356 11.93 -22.07 -4.93
N ALA A 357 12.71 -21.15 -5.51
CA ALA A 357 12.18 -20.10 -6.37
C ALA A 357 11.51 -20.68 -7.62
N LYS A 358 10.34 -20.14 -7.97
CA LYS A 358 9.58 -20.46 -9.17
C LYS A 358 9.97 -19.54 -10.33
N GLY A 359 10.04 -20.10 -11.53
CA GLY A 359 10.14 -19.30 -12.74
C GLY A 359 8.82 -18.61 -13.07
N VAL A 360 8.85 -17.81 -14.13
CA VAL A 360 7.66 -17.13 -14.65
C VAL A 360 6.61 -18.14 -15.12
N ASP A 361 5.33 -17.78 -15.04
CA ASP A 361 4.24 -18.54 -15.66
C ASP A 361 4.50 -18.74 -17.16
N ILE A 362 4.18 -19.93 -17.69
CA ILE A 362 4.54 -20.31 -19.07
C ILE A 362 3.93 -19.34 -20.10
N GLU A 363 2.71 -18.86 -19.84
CA GLU A 363 2.02 -17.87 -20.68
C GLU A 363 2.74 -16.52 -20.74
N GLU A 364 3.53 -16.21 -19.71
CA GLU A 364 4.32 -14.98 -19.62
C GLU A 364 5.81 -15.17 -19.97
N ALA A 365 6.21 -16.38 -20.39
CA ALA A 365 7.59 -16.70 -20.74
C ALA A 365 8.14 -15.85 -21.91
N PHE A 366 7.28 -15.21 -22.71
CA PHE A 366 7.71 -14.24 -23.73
C PHE A 366 8.51 -13.08 -23.12
N LYS A 367 8.24 -12.71 -21.86
CA LYS A 367 8.96 -11.66 -21.13
C LYS A 367 10.40 -12.07 -20.78
N CYS A 368 10.74 -13.37 -20.80
CA CYS A 368 12.13 -13.81 -20.63
C CYS A 368 13.06 -13.27 -21.73
N ARG A 369 12.54 -12.86 -22.89
CA ARG A 369 13.33 -12.28 -24.00
C ARG A 369 14.00 -10.96 -23.65
N ILE A 370 13.45 -10.22 -22.68
CA ILE A 370 13.97 -8.91 -22.24
C ILE A 370 14.56 -8.98 -20.83
N CYS A 371 14.73 -10.18 -20.27
CA CYS A 371 15.28 -10.38 -18.93
C CYS A 371 16.81 -10.24 -18.96
N GLU A 372 17.38 -9.46 -18.05
CA GLU A 372 18.85 -9.28 -17.96
C GLU A 372 19.61 -10.57 -17.57
N PHE A 373 18.91 -11.55 -17.00
CA PHE A 373 19.46 -12.85 -16.61
C PHE A 373 19.13 -13.95 -17.63
N ALA A 374 18.58 -13.59 -18.79
CA ALA A 374 18.11 -14.48 -19.83
C ALA A 374 19.11 -15.59 -20.21
N ASP A 375 20.40 -15.26 -20.25
CA ASP A 375 21.47 -16.16 -20.72
C ASP A 375 21.92 -17.16 -19.65
N VAL A 376 21.79 -16.79 -18.38
CA VAL A 376 22.22 -17.58 -17.22
C VAL A 376 21.06 -18.21 -16.45
N CYS A 377 19.82 -18.08 -16.95
CA CYS A 377 18.63 -18.54 -16.25
C CYS A 377 18.43 -20.05 -16.42
N GLU A 378 18.76 -20.79 -15.37
CA GLU A 378 18.64 -22.26 -15.33
C GLU A 378 17.21 -22.73 -15.58
N TRP A 379 16.20 -22.04 -15.02
CA TRP A 379 14.80 -22.36 -15.28
C TRP A 379 14.45 -22.27 -16.78
N ARG A 380 14.95 -21.23 -17.45
CA ARG A 380 14.71 -21.04 -18.89
C ARG A 380 15.41 -22.13 -19.70
N GLN A 381 16.68 -22.43 -19.37
CA GLN A 381 17.43 -23.50 -20.02
C GLN A 381 16.73 -24.85 -19.88
N GLY A 382 16.28 -25.19 -18.65
CA GLY A 382 15.52 -26.42 -18.40
C GLY A 382 14.23 -26.52 -19.22
N LYS A 383 13.48 -25.41 -19.37
CA LYS A 383 12.27 -25.39 -20.21
C LYS A 383 12.55 -25.55 -21.71
N LEU A 384 13.68 -25.02 -22.20
CA LEU A 384 14.11 -25.24 -23.57
C LEU A 384 14.51 -26.71 -23.81
N ASP A 385 15.18 -27.33 -22.85
CA ASP A 385 15.56 -28.75 -22.91
C ASP A 385 14.34 -29.68 -22.88
N GLU A 386 13.36 -29.40 -22.01
CA GLU A 386 12.07 -30.11 -21.98
C GLU A 386 11.36 -30.03 -23.34
N ALA A 387 11.28 -28.83 -23.93
CA ALA A 387 10.66 -28.62 -25.23
C ALA A 387 11.44 -29.31 -26.37
N ALA A 388 12.77 -29.34 -26.31
CA ALA A 388 13.61 -30.04 -27.27
C ALA A 388 13.45 -31.56 -27.19
N LYS A 389 13.32 -32.12 -25.98
CA LYS A 389 13.02 -33.55 -25.77
C LYS A 389 11.63 -33.92 -26.29
N ALA A 390 10.60 -33.15 -25.96
CA ALA A 390 9.24 -33.39 -26.43
C ALA A 390 9.10 -33.34 -27.98
N ARG A 391 9.97 -32.60 -28.67
CA ARG A 391 10.05 -32.58 -30.14
C ARG A 391 10.80 -33.76 -30.74
N LYS A 392 11.68 -34.42 -29.98
CA LYS A 392 12.39 -35.63 -30.42
C LYS A 392 11.57 -36.90 -30.19
N GLU A 393 10.61 -36.86 -29.26
CA GLU A 393 9.71 -37.95 -28.91
C GLU A 393 8.41 -37.96 -29.75
N LYS A 394 8.16 -36.90 -30.53
CA LYS A 394 7.14 -36.83 -31.58
C LYS A 394 7.78 -37.07 -32.93
#